data_AF-A0A3D1IRT8-F1
#
_entry.id   AF-A0A3D1IRT8-F1
#
_cell.length_a   1.000
_cell.length_b   1.000
_cell.length_c   1.000
_cell.angle_alpha   90.00
_cell.angle_beta   90.00
_cell.angle_gamma   90.00
#
_symmetry.space_group_name_H-M   'P 1'
#
loop_
_entity.id
_entity.type
_entity.pdbx_description
1 polymer ?
#
loop_
_entity_poly.entity_id
_entity_poly.type
_entity_poly.pdbx_seq_one_letter_code
_entity_poly.pdbx_strand_id
1 'polypeptide(L)'
;MRFVASPVAHGDLVVIPTAKNRGVAAIKVSAAKGYIGAGGKGEAWRIDRGTPDVPSPVIYNNLVYLCRENGTVTCLDAKTGEQLYSESPHRQTYRASPVAGDGKIYITSRDGMVTVLQAGRELKVLAKNKLAGGLTASPALSHGRIYLRTHEALYAIGEK
;
A
#
# COMPACT_ATOMS: atom_id res chain seq x y z
N MET A 1 22.43 2.53 0.00
CA MET A 1 21.12 1.86 0.22
C MET A 1 20.08 2.70 -0.51
N ARG A 2 19.15 2.11 -1.28
CA ARG A 2 18.12 2.86 -2.03
C ARG A 2 16.76 2.61 -1.38
N PHE A 3 16.06 3.69 -1.02
CA PHE A 3 14.66 3.67 -0.62
C PHE A 3 13.85 4.18 -1.81
N VAL A 4 12.86 3.41 -2.28
CA VAL A 4 12.01 3.83 -3.40
C VAL A 4 10.58 4.07 -2.91
N ALA A 5 10.03 3.13 -2.14
CA ALA A 5 8.78 3.32 -1.43
C ALA A 5 8.86 4.50 -0.45
N SER A 6 7.81 5.33 -0.45
CA SER A 6 7.72 6.51 0.40
C SER A 6 7.07 6.18 1.74
N PRO A 7 7.47 6.85 2.85
CA PRO A 7 6.72 6.80 4.09
C PRO A 7 5.31 7.36 3.93
N VAL A 8 4.38 6.87 4.75
CA VAL A 8 3.01 7.38 4.82
C VAL A 8 2.64 7.74 6.25
N ALA A 9 1.86 8.80 6.40
CA ALA A 9 1.45 9.31 7.70
C ALA A 9 -0.07 9.32 7.83
N HIS A 10 -0.57 8.96 9.01
CA HIS A 10 -1.97 9.10 9.37
C HIS A 10 -2.12 9.32 10.88
N GLY A 11 -2.73 10.45 11.26
CA GLY A 11 -2.79 10.85 12.66
C GLY A 11 -1.39 10.97 13.27
N ASP A 12 -1.18 10.30 14.39
CA ASP A 12 0.10 10.28 15.12
C ASP A 12 1.11 9.23 14.60
N LEU A 13 0.76 8.48 13.55
CA LEU A 13 1.57 7.36 13.06
C LEU A 13 2.26 7.72 11.74
N VAL A 14 3.55 7.44 11.63
CA VAL A 14 4.30 7.41 10.36
C VAL A 14 4.80 6.00 10.12
N VAL A 15 4.37 5.39 9.00
CA VAL A 15 4.82 4.07 8.56
C VAL A 15 5.92 4.23 7.52
N ILE A 16 7.06 3.60 7.77
CA ILE A 16 8.31 3.77 7.04
C ILE A 16 8.72 2.43 6.42
N PRO A 17 8.52 2.25 5.11
CA PRO A 17 9.10 1.11 4.40
C PRO A 17 10.63 1.24 4.35
N THR A 18 11.32 0.09 4.34
CA THR A 18 12.79 0.04 4.25
C THR A 18 13.23 -0.66 2.95
N ALA A 19 14.53 -0.87 2.78
CA ALA A 19 15.10 -1.41 1.54
C ALA A 19 15.48 -2.90 1.65
N LYS A 20 15.59 -3.58 0.49
CA LYS A 20 16.19 -4.93 0.33
C LYS A 20 15.62 -6.02 1.25
N ASN A 21 14.31 -6.27 1.16
CA ASN A 21 13.61 -7.37 1.86
C ASN A 21 13.69 -7.33 3.40
N ARG A 22 14.04 -6.16 3.95
CA ARG A 22 13.95 -5.86 5.38
C ARG A 22 12.50 -5.56 5.77
N GLY A 23 12.37 -4.98 6.95
CA GLY A 23 11.12 -4.69 7.62
C GLY A 23 10.43 -3.39 7.26
N VAL A 24 9.33 -3.14 7.95
CA VAL A 24 8.64 -1.86 7.99
C VAL A 24 8.60 -1.42 9.45
N ALA A 25 8.92 -0.16 9.71
CA ALA A 25 8.82 0.42 11.05
C ALA A 25 7.68 1.43 11.07
N ALA A 26 7.04 1.59 12.22
CA ALA A 26 6.13 2.70 12.45
C ALA A 26 6.54 3.50 13.66
N ILE A 27 6.41 4.81 13.54
CA ILE A 27 6.83 5.80 14.53
C ILE A 27 5.61 6.56 15.04
N LYS A 28 5.51 6.75 16.35
CA LYS A 28 4.58 7.70 16.97
C LYS A 28 5.21 9.07 17.00
N VAL A 29 4.65 10.01 16.23
CA VAL A 29 5.23 11.37 16.06
C VAL A 29 5.25 12.11 17.39
N SER A 30 4.21 11.98 18.21
CA SER A 30 4.08 12.60 19.52
C SER A 30 5.15 12.17 20.53
N ALA A 31 5.66 10.93 20.40
CA ALA A 31 6.66 10.36 21.29
C ALA A 31 8.08 10.37 20.70
N ALA A 32 8.20 10.73 19.42
CA ALA A 32 9.45 10.75 18.67
C ALA A 32 10.36 11.90 19.13
N LYS A 33 11.58 11.58 19.57
CA LYS A 33 12.60 12.58 19.88
C LYS A 33 14.01 12.06 19.58
N GLY A 34 14.76 12.81 18.77
CA GLY A 34 16.13 12.44 18.40
C GLY A 34 16.19 11.17 17.56
N TYR A 35 17.20 10.34 17.81
CA TYR A 35 17.37 9.05 17.13
C TYR A 35 16.37 8.01 17.67
N ILE A 36 15.60 7.40 16.77
CA ILE A 36 14.65 6.33 17.10
C ILE A 36 15.16 5.02 16.52
N GLY A 37 15.86 4.26 17.36
CA GLY A 37 16.28 2.90 17.04
C GLY A 37 15.15 1.87 17.22
N ALA A 38 15.41 0.64 16.80
CA ALA A 38 14.52 -0.49 17.10
C ALA A 38 14.38 -0.67 18.62
N GLY A 39 13.14 -0.85 19.09
CA GLY A 39 12.75 -0.87 20.50
C GLY A 39 12.85 0.48 21.22
N GLY A 40 13.23 1.55 20.50
CA GLY A 40 13.45 2.87 21.07
C GLY A 40 12.17 3.63 21.40
N LYS A 41 12.28 4.63 22.28
CA LYS A 41 11.18 5.54 22.59
C LYS A 41 10.71 6.25 21.31
N GLY A 42 9.42 6.13 21.01
CA GLY A 42 8.81 6.67 19.80
C GLY A 42 8.58 5.64 18.69
N GLU A 43 9.17 4.45 18.77
CA GLU A 43 8.77 3.34 17.89
C GLU A 43 7.41 2.79 18.33
N ALA A 44 6.46 2.72 17.40
CA ALA A 44 5.16 2.12 17.63
C ALA A 44 5.25 0.60 17.51
N TRP A 45 5.85 0.14 16.41
CA TRP A 45 6.04 -1.26 16.09
C TRP A 45 7.02 -1.41 14.93
N ARG A 46 7.46 -2.65 14.73
CA ARG A 46 8.29 -3.06 13.61
C ARG A 46 7.90 -4.47 13.18
N ILE A 47 7.88 -4.69 11.86
CA ILE A 47 7.97 -6.02 11.28
C ILE A 47 9.35 -6.16 10.66
N ASP A 48 9.96 -7.35 10.70
CA ASP A 48 11.36 -7.52 10.29
C ASP A 48 11.55 -7.80 8.79
N ARG A 49 10.47 -8.19 8.11
CA ARG A 49 10.47 -8.57 6.69
C ARG A 49 9.18 -8.10 6.01
N GLY A 50 9.18 -8.18 4.68
CA GLY A 50 7.97 -7.92 3.89
C GLY A 50 7.80 -6.46 3.47
N THR A 51 8.83 -5.63 3.59
CA THR A 51 8.79 -4.27 3.03
C THR A 51 8.52 -4.32 1.52
N PRO A 52 7.69 -3.41 0.98
CA PRO A 52 7.68 -3.13 -0.44
C PRO A 52 8.98 -2.39 -0.81
N ASP A 53 9.46 -2.60 -2.04
CA ASP A 53 10.60 -1.88 -2.60
C ASP A 53 10.13 -0.63 -3.36
N VAL A 54 9.27 -0.79 -4.37
CA VAL A 54 8.77 0.30 -5.24
C VAL A 54 7.41 0.83 -4.81
N PRO A 55 6.35 0.01 -4.62
CA PRO A 55 5.05 0.54 -4.22
C PRO A 55 5.12 1.15 -2.82
N SER A 56 4.59 2.35 -2.66
CA SER A 56 4.44 2.95 -1.33
C SER A 56 3.25 2.30 -0.61
N PRO A 57 3.32 2.08 0.71
CA PRO A 57 2.18 1.60 1.49
C PRO A 57 1.00 2.58 1.45
N VAL A 58 -0.18 2.14 1.89
CA VAL A 58 -1.32 3.03 2.17
C VAL A 58 -1.90 2.72 3.55
N ILE A 59 -2.29 3.76 4.29
CA ILE A 59 -3.03 3.63 5.55
C ILE A 59 -4.50 3.98 5.28
N TYR A 60 -5.41 3.09 5.65
CA TYR A 60 -6.84 3.31 5.50
C TYR A 60 -7.62 2.59 6.61
N ASN A 61 -8.55 3.29 7.27
CA ASN A 61 -9.38 2.74 8.35
C ASN A 61 -8.60 1.99 9.45
N ASN A 62 -7.52 2.59 9.96
CA ASN A 62 -6.61 1.99 10.96
C ASN A 62 -5.89 0.70 10.51
N LEU A 63 -5.78 0.48 9.21
CA LEU A 63 -5.04 -0.64 8.62
C LEU A 63 -3.94 -0.12 7.71
N VAL A 64 -2.82 -0.83 7.68
CA VAL A 64 -1.70 -0.57 6.77
C VAL A 64 -1.70 -1.65 5.71
N TYR A 65 -1.74 -1.24 4.44
CA TYR A 65 -1.63 -2.14 3.30
C TYR A 65 -0.27 -1.98 2.65
N LEU A 66 0.51 -3.06 2.64
CA LEU A 66 1.77 -3.17 1.91
C LEU A 66 1.52 -3.95 0.64
N CYS A 67 1.90 -3.40 -0.52
CA CYS A 67 1.85 -4.11 -1.80
C CYS A 67 3.28 -4.33 -2.29
N ARG A 68 3.70 -5.58 -2.42
CA ARG A 68 5.05 -5.93 -2.90
C ARG A 68 5.07 -6.10 -4.41
N GLU A 69 6.26 -6.05 -4.98
CA GLU A 69 6.51 -6.11 -6.43
C GLU A 69 6.01 -7.40 -7.06
N ASN A 70 5.86 -8.47 -6.29
CA ASN A 70 5.37 -9.78 -6.72
C ASN A 70 3.84 -9.94 -6.62
N GLY A 71 3.12 -8.90 -6.18
CA GLY A 71 1.68 -8.90 -5.98
C GLY A 71 1.21 -9.43 -4.64
N THR A 72 2.13 -9.69 -3.69
CA THR A 72 1.74 -9.95 -2.30
C THR A 72 1.19 -8.67 -1.67
N VAL A 73 -0.01 -8.76 -1.13
CA VAL A 73 -0.69 -7.75 -0.32
C VAL A 73 -0.67 -8.21 1.12
N THR A 74 -0.01 -7.45 1.97
CA THR A 74 0.02 -7.68 3.41
C THR A 74 -0.80 -6.59 4.09
N CYS A 75 -1.72 -6.98 4.97
CA CYS A 75 -2.48 -6.05 5.80
C CYS A 75 -2.00 -6.15 7.24
N LEU A 76 -1.72 -5.01 7.85
CA LEU A 76 -1.31 -4.90 9.24
C LEU A 76 -2.32 -4.04 10.01
N ASP A 77 -2.51 -4.35 11.29
CA ASP A 77 -3.12 -3.41 12.21
C ASP A 77 -2.22 -2.18 12.37
N ALA A 78 -2.73 -0.97 12.12
CA ALA A 78 -1.89 0.23 12.12
C ALA A 78 -1.36 0.58 13.53
N LYS A 79 -2.03 0.16 14.61
CA LYS A 79 -1.60 0.48 15.96
C LYS A 79 -0.54 -0.48 16.48
N THR A 80 -0.66 -1.77 16.15
CA THR A 80 0.19 -2.82 16.73
C THR A 80 1.22 -3.38 15.75
N GLY A 81 1.02 -3.20 14.44
CA GLY A 81 1.84 -3.84 13.41
C GLY A 81 1.54 -5.33 13.22
N GLU A 82 0.53 -5.87 13.90
CA GLU A 82 0.12 -7.26 13.77
C GLU A 82 -0.31 -7.56 12.34
N GLN A 83 0.25 -8.60 11.74
CA GLN A 83 -0.14 -9.06 10.42
C GLN A 83 -1.48 -9.79 10.47
N LEU A 84 -2.49 -9.21 9.82
CA LEU A 84 -3.83 -9.78 9.73
C LEU A 84 -3.93 -10.81 8.61
N TYR A 85 -3.37 -10.47 7.44
CA TYR A 85 -3.26 -11.39 6.32
C TYR A 85 -2.09 -11.02 5.42
N SER A 86 -1.63 -11.98 4.61
CA SER A 86 -0.60 -11.77 3.60
C SER A 86 -0.80 -12.73 2.43
N GLU A 87 -1.39 -12.22 1.35
CA GLU A 87 -1.87 -13.04 0.23
C GLU A 87 -1.58 -12.38 -1.11
N SER A 88 -1.65 -13.13 -2.21
CA SER A 88 -1.36 -12.59 -3.56
C SER A 88 -2.60 -12.72 -4.45
N PRO A 89 -3.51 -11.73 -4.44
CA PRO A 89 -4.77 -11.82 -5.18
C PRO A 89 -4.57 -11.90 -6.70
N HIS A 90 -3.45 -11.40 -7.21
CA HIS A 90 -3.00 -11.57 -8.59
C HIS A 90 -1.48 -11.51 -8.66
N ARG A 91 -0.84 -12.63 -9.02
CA ARG A 91 0.62 -12.77 -9.08
C ARG A 91 1.17 -12.16 -10.36
N GLN A 92 1.67 -10.94 -10.25
CA GLN A 92 2.27 -10.18 -11.36
C GLN A 92 3.30 -9.19 -10.84
N THR A 93 3.96 -8.47 -11.75
CA THR A 93 4.80 -7.34 -11.32
C THR A 93 3.96 -6.13 -10.91
N TYR A 94 4.22 -5.55 -9.76
CA TYR A 94 3.62 -4.30 -9.29
C TYR A 94 4.68 -3.21 -9.15
N ARG A 95 4.31 -2.00 -9.60
CA ARG A 95 5.15 -0.79 -9.50
C ARG A 95 4.35 0.40 -8.98
N ALA A 96 3.07 0.46 -9.34
CA ALA A 96 2.11 1.42 -8.82
C ALA A 96 1.89 1.23 -7.31
N SER A 97 1.71 2.34 -6.60
CA SER A 97 1.31 2.31 -5.20
C SER A 97 -0.21 2.08 -5.08
N PRO A 98 -0.70 1.30 -4.10
CA PRO A 98 -2.12 1.21 -3.78
C PRO A 98 -2.71 2.58 -3.47
N VAL A 99 -4.00 2.74 -3.78
CA VAL A 99 -4.82 3.85 -3.26
C VAL A 99 -6.06 3.31 -2.56
N ALA A 100 -6.62 4.11 -1.66
CA ALA A 100 -7.76 3.70 -0.84
C ALA A 100 -8.85 4.78 -0.81
N GLY A 101 -10.11 4.35 -0.84
CA GLY A 101 -11.27 5.23 -0.78
C GLY A 101 -12.57 4.44 -0.89
N ASP A 102 -13.66 4.97 -0.34
CA ASP A 102 -14.98 4.36 -0.38
C ASP A 102 -15.01 2.89 0.09
N GLY A 103 -14.31 2.61 1.20
CA GLY A 103 -14.23 1.25 1.77
C GLY A 103 -13.41 0.25 0.94
N LYS A 104 -12.64 0.72 -0.05
CA LYS A 104 -11.93 -0.13 -1.02
C LYS A 104 -10.45 0.21 -1.11
N ILE A 105 -9.64 -0.80 -1.45
CA ILE A 105 -8.22 -0.66 -1.80
C ILE A 105 -8.07 -1.05 -3.27
N TYR A 106 -7.40 -0.19 -4.05
CA TYR A 106 -7.16 -0.41 -5.47
C TYR A 106 -5.68 -0.68 -5.69
N ILE A 107 -5.37 -1.82 -6.33
CA ILE A 107 -4.00 -2.20 -6.70
C ILE A 107 -3.95 -2.48 -8.20
N THR A 108 -2.85 -2.09 -8.84
CA THR A 108 -2.67 -2.25 -10.28
C THR A 108 -1.35 -2.92 -10.62
N SER A 109 -1.40 -4.00 -11.37
CA SER A 109 -0.21 -4.69 -11.87
C SER A 109 0.19 -4.23 -13.26
N ARG A 110 1.45 -4.49 -13.62
CA ARG A 110 2.05 -4.11 -14.90
C ARG A 110 1.38 -4.69 -16.12
N ASP A 111 0.71 -5.83 -15.99
CA ASP A 111 -0.06 -6.42 -17.08
C ASP A 111 -1.39 -5.71 -17.32
N GLY A 112 -1.72 -4.64 -16.61
CA GLY A 112 -2.98 -3.90 -16.81
C GLY A 112 -4.15 -4.43 -15.98
N MET A 113 -3.92 -5.39 -15.07
CA MET A 113 -4.96 -5.84 -14.14
C MET A 113 -5.11 -4.83 -12.99
N VAL A 114 -6.35 -4.40 -12.76
CA VAL A 114 -6.79 -3.57 -11.63
C VAL A 114 -7.60 -4.45 -10.69
N THR A 115 -7.06 -4.74 -9.51
CA THR A 115 -7.79 -5.49 -8.48
C THR A 115 -8.35 -4.55 -7.44
N VAL A 116 -9.65 -4.70 -7.15
CA VAL A 116 -10.37 -3.95 -6.12
C VAL A 116 -10.58 -4.86 -4.93
N LEU A 117 -10.03 -4.50 -3.78
CA LEU A 117 -10.19 -5.21 -2.53
C LEU A 117 -11.17 -4.46 -1.63
N GLN A 118 -11.95 -5.19 -0.84
CA GLN A 118 -12.63 -4.60 0.30
C GLN A 118 -11.58 -4.22 1.35
N ALA A 119 -11.63 -3.00 1.86
CA ALA A 119 -10.83 -2.63 3.02
C ALA A 119 -11.37 -3.35 4.25
N GLY A 120 -10.52 -4.10 4.93
CA GLY A 120 -10.88 -4.87 6.11
C GLY A 120 -9.74 -5.72 6.63
N ARG A 121 -10.05 -6.49 7.67
CA ARG A 121 -9.11 -7.38 8.37
C ARG A 121 -8.91 -8.73 7.68
N GLU A 122 -9.64 -8.99 6.61
CA GLU A 122 -9.55 -10.19 5.78
C GLU A 122 -9.41 -9.77 4.31
N LEU A 123 -8.70 -10.58 3.52
CA LEU A 123 -8.62 -10.33 2.08
C LEU A 123 -9.94 -10.70 1.42
N LYS A 124 -10.59 -9.72 0.79
CA LYS A 124 -11.76 -9.95 -0.04
C LYS A 124 -11.65 -9.18 -1.35
N VAL A 125 -11.60 -9.91 -2.46
CA VAL A 125 -11.60 -9.33 -3.81
C VAL A 125 -13.03 -8.98 -4.20
N LEU A 126 -13.29 -7.71 -4.46
CA LEU A 126 -14.57 -7.21 -4.93
C LEU A 126 -14.67 -7.23 -6.47
N ALA A 127 -13.56 -6.93 -7.15
CA ALA A 127 -13.51 -6.92 -8.61
C ALA A 127 -12.09 -7.11 -9.13
N LYS A 128 -11.99 -7.58 -10.37
CA LYS A 128 -10.77 -7.62 -11.18
C LYS A 128 -11.09 -7.10 -12.57
N ASN A 129 -10.44 -6.03 -12.98
CA ASN A 129 -10.70 -5.34 -14.23
C ASN A 129 -9.43 -5.31 -15.08
N LYS A 130 -9.48 -5.87 -16.28
CA LYS A 130 -8.35 -5.83 -17.22
C LYS A 130 -8.48 -4.61 -18.10
N LEU A 131 -7.47 -3.74 -18.08
CA LEU A 131 -7.34 -2.62 -19.01
C LEU A 131 -6.38 -2.98 -20.15
N ALA A 132 -6.54 -2.29 -21.29
CA ALA A 132 -5.60 -2.39 -22.40
C ALA A 132 -4.32 -1.60 -22.08
N GLY A 133 -3.17 -2.18 -22.43
CA GLY A 133 -1.85 -1.63 -22.14
C GLY A 133 -1.35 -1.87 -20.71
N GLY A 134 -0.04 -1.71 -20.52
CA GLY A 134 0.60 -1.87 -19.21
C GLY A 134 0.33 -0.72 -18.24
N LEU A 135 0.34 -1.02 -16.94
CA LEU A 135 0.08 -0.06 -15.85
C LEU A 135 1.27 0.02 -14.88
N THR A 136 1.88 1.20 -14.79
CA THR A 136 3.00 1.45 -13.86
C THR A 136 2.76 2.63 -12.94
N ALA A 137 1.82 3.52 -13.29
CA ALA A 137 1.44 4.68 -12.51
C ALA A 137 0.45 4.31 -11.40
N SER A 138 0.63 4.90 -10.21
CA SER A 138 -0.37 4.83 -9.14
C SER A 138 -1.69 5.44 -9.61
N PRO A 139 -2.85 4.84 -9.29
CA PRO A 139 -4.14 5.46 -9.57
C PRO A 139 -4.29 6.80 -8.82
N ALA A 140 -5.19 7.67 -9.29
CA ALA A 140 -5.59 8.87 -8.56
C ALA A 140 -7.09 8.85 -8.27
N LEU A 141 -7.49 9.27 -7.07
CA LEU A 141 -8.89 9.36 -6.67
C LEU A 141 -9.30 10.83 -6.55
N SER A 142 -10.39 11.24 -7.16
CA SER A 142 -10.90 12.61 -7.06
C SER A 142 -12.39 12.68 -7.43
N HIS A 143 -13.20 13.35 -6.60
CA HIS A 143 -14.62 13.62 -6.86
C HIS A 143 -15.42 12.38 -7.32
N GLY A 144 -15.34 11.28 -6.56
CA GLY A 144 -16.07 10.04 -6.86
C GLY A 144 -15.54 9.26 -8.08
N ARG A 145 -14.36 9.63 -8.62
CA ARG A 145 -13.75 8.98 -9.78
C ARG A 145 -12.36 8.46 -9.46
N ILE A 146 -12.02 7.35 -10.11
CA ILE A 146 -10.66 6.82 -10.18
C ILE A 146 -10.08 7.08 -11.57
N TYR A 147 -8.85 7.59 -11.60
CA TYR A 147 -8.08 7.85 -12.80
C TYR A 147 -6.93 6.85 -12.90
N LEU A 148 -6.83 6.18 -14.05
CA LEU A 148 -5.87 5.10 -14.29
C LEU A 148 -5.08 5.41 -15.56
N ARG A 149 -3.76 5.56 -15.43
CA ARG A 149 -2.86 5.82 -16.56
C ARG A 149 -2.18 4.52 -16.98
N THR A 150 -2.59 3.99 -18.13
CA THR A 150 -1.84 2.95 -18.83
C THR A 150 -0.79 3.61 -19.72
N HIS A 151 0.06 2.81 -20.36
CA HIS A 151 1.01 3.32 -21.36
C HIS A 151 0.31 3.86 -22.63
N GLU A 152 -0.97 3.52 -22.82
CA GLU A 152 -1.74 3.85 -24.03
C GLU A 152 -2.77 4.95 -23.78
N ALA A 153 -3.39 4.99 -22.60
CA ALA A 153 -4.51 5.88 -22.33
C ALA A 153 -4.59 6.32 -20.86
N LEU A 154 -5.34 7.40 -20.63
CA LEU A 154 -5.85 7.80 -19.32
C LEU A 154 -7.34 7.47 -19.24
N TYR A 155 -7.70 6.58 -18.32
CA TYR A 155 -9.09 6.22 -18.04
C TYR A 155 -9.60 7.04 -16.85
N ALA A 156 -10.86 7.45 -16.91
CA ALA A 156 -11.61 8.00 -15.78
C ALA A 156 -12.84 7.12 -15.56
N ILE A 157 -12.96 6.52 -14.38
CA ILE A 157 -14.03 5.58 -14.03
C ILE A 157 -14.76 6.11 -12.81
N GLY A 158 -16.09 6.19 -12.90
CA GLY A 158 -17.00 6.59 -11.82
C GLY A 158 -18.41 6.80 -12.38
N GLU A 159 -19.33 7.26 -11.53
CA GLU A 159 -20.68 7.59 -11.97
C GLU A 159 -20.67 8.71 -13.03
N LYS A 160 -21.68 8.67 -13.91
CA LYS A 160 -21.85 9.67 -14.97
C LYS A 160 -22.23 11.02 -14.37
#